data_AF-K3UWA2-F1
#
_entry.id   AF-K3UWA2-F1
#
_cell.length_a   1.000
_cell.length_b   1.000
_cell.length_c   1.000
_cell.angle_alpha   90.00
_cell.angle_beta   90.00
_cell.angle_gamma   90.00
#
_symmetry.space_group_name_H-M   'P 1'
#
loop_
_entity.id
_entity.type
_entity.pdbx_description
1 polymer ?
#
loop_
_entity_poly.entity_id
_entity_poly.type
_entity_poly.pdbx_seq_one_letter_code
_entity_poly.pdbx_strand_id
1 'polypeptide(L)' 'MDNPNAVKWTCGQKTGKPAPEDRCRSQYKARTIKCSKCGTRRGKDAHGINDKDVITGVCLSVNEKGKEKWYWFQQKE' A
#
# COMPACT_ATOMS: atom_id res chain seq x y z
N MET A 1 -6.30 -5.33 4.70
CA MET A 1 -5.77 -5.81 3.40
C MET A 1 -6.26 -7.22 3.28
N ASP A 2 -7.37 -7.41 2.56
CA ASP A 2 -8.19 -8.62 2.68
C ASP A 2 -8.13 -9.49 1.42
N ASN A 3 -7.24 -9.15 0.48
CA ASN A 3 -7.00 -9.92 -0.73
C ASN A 3 -5.87 -10.93 -0.49
N PRO A 4 -6.12 -12.24 -0.65
CA PRO A 4 -5.13 -13.28 -0.39
C PRO A 4 -3.91 -13.19 -1.31
N ASN A 5 -4.06 -12.58 -2.49
CA ASN A 5 -2.97 -12.38 -3.44
C ASN A 5 -2.08 -11.19 -3.08
N ALA A 6 -2.44 -10.33 -2.12
CA ALA A 6 -1.63 -9.19 -1.71
C ALA A 6 -0.79 -9.54 -0.48
N VAL A 7 0.43 -10.04 -0.69
CA VAL A 7 1.35 -10.48 0.38
C VAL A 7 2.35 -9.40 0.82
N LYS A 8 2.49 -8.32 0.04
CA LYS A 8 3.31 -7.14 0.33
C LYS A 8 2.53 -5.86 0.06
N TRP A 9 3.08 -4.72 0.49
CA TRP A 9 2.58 -3.41 0.13
C TRP A 9 3.69 -2.35 0.06
N THR A 10 3.45 -1.26 -0.68
CA THR A 10 4.33 -0.09 -0.70
C THR A 10 3.69 1.12 -0.03
N CYS A 11 4.51 1.93 0.66
CA CYS A 11 4.05 3.13 1.31
C CYS A 11 3.68 4.24 0.32
N GLY A 12 2.45 4.74 0.43
CA GLY A 12 1.93 5.86 -0.37
C GLY A 12 2.16 7.25 0.22
N GLN A 13 2.79 7.36 1.40
CA GLN A 13 2.93 8.63 2.11
C GLN A 13 3.72 9.64 1.28
N LYS A 14 3.17 10.85 1.14
CA LYS A 14 3.86 11.96 0.48
C LYS A 14 5.06 12.40 1.30
N THR A 15 6.20 12.59 0.63
CA THR A 15 7.48 12.99 1.22
C THR A 15 7.74 14.49 1.08
N GLY A 16 6.92 15.21 0.31
CA GLY A 16 7.13 16.61 -0.04
C GLY A 16 8.17 16.83 -1.16
N LYS A 17 8.76 15.75 -1.69
CA LYS A 17 9.68 15.81 -2.84
C LYS A 17 8.90 15.96 -4.17
N PRO A 18 9.55 16.46 -5.23
CA PRO A 18 8.98 16.44 -6.57
C PRO A 18 8.81 15.01 -7.10
N ALA A 19 7.92 14.84 -8.07
CA ALA A 19 7.74 13.57 -8.77
C ALA A 19 9.02 13.14 -9.50
N PRO A 20 9.31 11.83 -9.60
CA PRO A 20 8.51 10.69 -9.11
C PRO A 20 8.78 10.29 -7.65
N GLU A 21 9.66 11.01 -6.93
CA GLU A 21 10.05 10.70 -5.55
C GLU A 21 9.12 11.29 -4.48
N ASP A 22 7.97 11.82 -4.91
CA ASP A 22 6.95 12.46 -4.07
C ASP A 22 6.34 11.53 -3.02
N ARG A 23 6.60 10.22 -3.13
CA ARG A 23 6.11 9.17 -2.23
C ARG A 23 7.24 8.34 -1.64
N CYS A 24 7.02 7.83 -0.43
CA CYS A 24 8.00 7.01 0.28
C CYS A 24 8.34 5.69 -0.44
N ARG A 25 7.35 5.01 -1.04
CA ARG A 25 7.46 3.78 -1.84
C ARG A 25 8.18 2.59 -1.18
N SER A 26 8.52 2.69 0.10
CA SER A 26 9.15 1.59 0.84
C SER A 26 8.21 0.39 0.95
N GLN A 27 8.75 -0.81 0.73
CA GLN A 27 8.00 -2.05 0.65
C GLN A 27 8.03 -2.82 1.97
N TYR A 28 6.88 -3.39 2.35
CA TYR A 28 6.71 -4.14 3.60
C TYR A 28 5.81 -5.35 3.39
N LYS A 29 5.92 -6.35 4.27
CA LYS A 29 5.01 -7.51 4.28
C LYS A 29 3.58 -7.06 4.63
N ALA A 30 2.56 -7.76 4.15
CA ALA A 30 1.15 -7.44 4.38
C ALA A 30 0.78 -7.31 5.87
N ARG A 31 1.43 -8.09 6.76
CA ARG A 31 1.23 -8.00 8.22
C ARG A 31 1.83 -6.75 8.87
N THR A 32 2.83 -6.13 8.24
CA THR A 32 3.51 -4.96 8.79
C THR A 32 2.67 -3.73 8.46
N ILE A 33 1.97 -3.16 9.44
CA ILE A 33 1.05 -2.04 9.19
C ILE A 33 1.78 -0.69 9.24
N LYS A 34 2.88 -0.55 9.98
CA LYS A 34 3.61 0.72 10.11
C LYS A 34 4.83 0.76 9.18
N CYS A 35 4.98 1.86 8.43
CA CYS A 35 6.19 2.15 7.67
C CYS A 35 7.32 2.55 8.63
N SER A 36 8.45 1.86 8.62
CA SER A 36 9.60 2.22 9.46
C SER A 36 10.38 3.43 8.94
N LYS A 37 10.22 3.78 7.66
CA LYS A 37 10.89 4.93 7.03
C LYS A 37 10.22 6.27 7.32
N CYS A 38 8.90 6.36 7.17
CA CYS A 38 8.16 7.61 7.42
C CYS A 38 7.30 7.57 8.69
N GLY A 39 7.26 6.44 9.41
CA GLY A 39 6.46 6.28 10.62
C GLY A 39 4.95 6.15 10.39
N THR A 40 4.46 6.41 9.18
CA THR A 40 3.04 6.40 8.85
C THR A 40 2.48 4.98 8.80
N ARG A 41 1.24 4.84 9.26
CA ARG A 41 0.45 3.62 9.07
C ARG A 41 0.16 3.41 7.57
N ARG A 42 0.11 2.16 7.12
CA ARG A 42 -0.45 1.79 5.82
C ARG A 42 -1.84 2.37 5.69
N GLY A 43 -2.11 2.95 4.54
CA GLY A 43 -3.36 3.61 4.30
C GLY A 43 -3.46 4.11 2.88
N LYS A 44 -4.20 5.21 2.70
CA LYS A 44 -4.43 5.82 1.40
C LYS A 44 -3.15 5.87 0.56
N ASP A 45 -3.29 5.60 -0.73
CA ASP A 45 -2.20 5.61 -1.71
C ASP A 45 -1.17 4.48 -1.57
N ALA A 46 -1.32 3.57 -0.60
CA ALA A 46 -0.52 2.35 -0.54
C ALA A 46 -0.91 1.38 -1.65
N HIS A 47 0.07 0.69 -2.25
CA HIS A 47 -0.20 -0.36 -3.24
C HIS A 47 -0.05 -1.73 -2.62
N GLY A 48 -0.98 -2.65 -2.92
CA GLY A 48 -0.88 -4.07 -2.56
C GLY A 48 -0.11 -4.81 -3.64
N ILE A 49 0.75 -5.74 -3.24
CA ILE A 49 1.70 -6.41 -4.12
C ILE A 49 1.65 -7.91 -3.84
N ASN A 50 1.68 -8.73 -4.90
CA ASN A 50 1.71 -10.19 -4.77
C ASN A 50 3.13 -10.75 -4.54
N ASP A 51 3.22 -12.07 -4.49
CA ASP A 51 4.47 -12.81 -4.35
C ASP A 51 5.43 -12.59 -5.53
N LYS A 52 4.88 -12.31 -6.72
CA LYS A 52 5.61 -11.97 -7.95
C LYS A 52 5.98 -10.48 -8.07
N ASP A 53 5.87 -9.71 -6.99
CA ASP A 53 6.13 -8.26 -6.96
C ASP A 53 5.27 -7.43 -7.94
N VAL A 54 4.12 -7.96 -8.38
CA VAL A 54 3.12 -7.27 -9.21
C VAL A 54 2.15 -6.50 -8.33
N ILE A 55 1.85 -5.25 -8.71
CA ILE A 55 0.82 -4.45 -8.03
C ILE A 55 -0.56 -5.06 -8.32
N THR A 56 -1.28 -5.46 -7.28
CA THR A 56 -2.61 -6.06 -7.36
C THR A 56 -3.73 -5.15 -6.88
N GLY A 57 -3.41 -4.00 -6.30
CA GLY A 57 -4.42 -3.04 -5.87
C GLY A 57 -3.85 -1.78 -5.22
N VAL A 58 -4.75 -0.87 -4.87
CA VAL A 58 -4.45 0.41 -4.22
C VAL A 58 -5.41 0.68 -3.07
N CYS A 59 -4.90 1.23 -1.97
CA CYS A 59 -5.71 1.65 -0.85
C CYS A 59 -6.32 3.01 -1.14
N LEU A 60 -7.64 3.08 -1.21
CA LEU A 60 -8.38 4.32 -1.52
C LEU A 60 -8.54 5.21 -0.30
N SER A 61 -8.78 4.62 0.87
CA SER A 61 -8.99 5.36 2.11
C SER A 61 -8.77 4.49 3.34
N VAL A 62 -8.65 5.15 4.50
CA VAL A 62 -8.70 4.53 5.82
C VAL A 62 -9.74 5.30 6.62
N ASN A 63 -10.69 4.60 7.24
CA ASN A 63 -11.68 5.24 8.09
C ASN A 63 -11.11 5.56 9.49
N GLU A 64 -11.87 6.26 10.33
CA GLU A 64 -11.46 6.67 11.68
C GLU A 64 -11.16 5.48 12.61
N LYS A 65 -11.76 4.31 12.35
CA LYS A 65 -11.49 3.06 13.05
C LYS A 65 -10.23 2.33 12.54
N GLY A 66 -9.53 2.90 11.55
CA GLY A 66 -8.35 2.29 10.95
C GLY A 66 -8.64 1.18 9.95
N LYS A 67 -9.88 1.02 9.49
CA LYS A 67 -10.23 0.04 8.46
C LYS A 67 -9.87 0.59 7.09
N GLU A 68 -9.07 -0.18 6.35
CA GLU A 68 -8.59 0.16 5.03
C GLU A 68 -9.64 -0.20 3.97
N LYS A 69 -9.89 0.69 3.00
CA LYS A 69 -10.69 0.41 1.81
C LYS A 69 -9.76 0.26 0.62
N TRP A 70 -9.73 -0.94 0.03
CA TRP A 70 -8.87 -1.28 -1.09
C TRP A 70 -9.66 -1.41 -2.39
N TYR A 71 -9.07 -0.96 -3.50
CA TYR A 71 -9.47 -1.33 -4.85
C TYR A 71 -8.49 -2.36 -5.38
N TRP A 72 -9.00 -3.52 -5.79
CA TRP A 72 -8.20 -4.63 -6.31
C TRP A 72 -8.31 -4.69 -7.82
N PHE A 73 -7.17 -4.73 -8.50
CA PHE A 73 -7.11 -4.91 -9.94
C PHE A 73 -7.51 -6.35 -10.27
N GLN A 74 -8.45 -6.52 -11.20
CA GLN A 74 -8.76 -7.84 -11.74
C GLN A 74 -7.52 -8.39 -12.43
N GLN A 75 -7.01 -9.52 -11.96
CA GLN A 75 -6.00 -10.27 -12.70
C GLN A 75 -6.75 -10.86 -13.89
N LYS A 76 -6.44 -10.40 -15.11
CA LYS A 76 -6.88 -11.11 -16.31
C LYS A 76 -6.14 -12.44 -16.32
N GLU A 77 -6.90 -13.53 -16.28
CA GLU A 77 -6.40 -14.91 -16.45
C GLU A 77 -5.74 -15.09 -17.82
#